data_AF-A0A944BGY3-F1
#
_entry.id   AF-A0A944BGY3-F1
#
_cell.length_a   1.000
_cell.length_b   1.000
_cell.length_c   1.000
_cell.angle_alpha   90.00
_cell.angle_beta   90.00
_cell.angle_gamma   90.00
#
_symmetry.space_group_name_H-M   'P 1'
#
loop_
_entity.id
_entity.type
_entity.pdbx_description
1 polymer ?
#
loop_
_entity_poly.entity_id
_entity_poly.type
_entity_poly.pdbx_seq_one_letter_code
_entity_poly.pdbx_strand_id
1 'polypeptide(L)'
;TVAKAIKDSVFKDLYFENIDFTVDNYKDVIDQYIKIFVDTTFKTDDIYLIAYDNYDYYFFNADSLYFLNEEIIGKNFYTEYYTGGDHQIFSYYYTYFDANTGIVYDYNNVFREKEKVLDMIIKRLNKMDENNEISFFPFLFDSNDIVPQFELKPDTMVFVFNPYEVACYADGVVDVPFAFEEIKDYMNNSTPIYKYFNKK
;
A
#
# COMPACT_ATOMS: atom_id res chain seq x y z
N THR A 1 23.35 7.18 -6.88
CA THR A 1 23.35 7.09 -5.41
C THR A 1 21.98 6.61 -4.95
N VAL A 2 21.87 6.02 -3.75
CA VAL A 2 20.58 5.58 -3.18
C VAL A 2 19.58 6.74 -3.12
N ALA A 3 20.05 7.94 -2.74
CA ALA A 3 19.25 9.17 -2.74
C ALA A 3 18.62 9.48 -4.12
N LYS A 4 19.35 9.23 -5.22
CA LYS A 4 18.81 9.40 -6.58
C LYS A 4 17.76 8.34 -6.94
N ALA A 5 17.96 7.09 -6.53
CA ALA A 5 16.96 6.04 -6.77
C ALA A 5 15.66 6.33 -6.00
N ILE A 6 15.75 6.72 -4.73
CA ILE A 6 14.60 7.12 -3.90
C ILE A 6 13.93 8.38 -4.47
N LYS A 7 14.69 9.39 -4.92
CA LYS A 7 14.15 10.54 -5.65
C LYS A 7 13.33 10.10 -6.87
N ASP A 8 13.95 9.28 -7.73
CA ASP A 8 13.38 8.92 -9.04
C ASP A 8 12.22 7.90 -8.92
N SER A 9 12.12 7.13 -7.82
CA SER A 9 11.09 6.08 -7.61
C SER A 9 10.05 6.37 -6.52
N VAL A 10 10.39 7.14 -5.48
CA VAL A 10 9.50 7.37 -4.32
C VAL A 10 8.86 8.75 -4.39
N PHE A 11 9.66 9.78 -4.71
CA PHE A 11 9.26 11.18 -4.57
C PHE A 11 9.01 11.91 -5.89
N LYS A 12 9.34 11.32 -7.04
CA LYS A 12 9.19 11.96 -8.36
C LYS A 12 7.75 12.39 -8.67
N ASP A 13 6.77 11.63 -8.19
CA ASP A 13 5.34 11.88 -8.40
C ASP A 13 4.69 12.62 -7.22
N LEU A 14 5.43 12.79 -6.11
CA LEU A 14 5.00 13.57 -4.96
C LEU A 14 5.34 15.05 -5.23
N TYR A 15 4.34 15.83 -5.63
CA TYR A 15 4.46 17.26 -5.98
C TYR A 15 4.95 18.11 -4.79
N PHE A 16 6.27 18.17 -4.58
CA PHE A 16 6.90 19.14 -3.70
C PHE A 16 8.07 19.82 -4.42
N GLU A 17 7.85 21.05 -4.89
CA GLU A 17 8.84 21.84 -5.63
C GLU A 17 10.09 22.21 -4.81
N ASN A 18 10.05 22.03 -3.47
CA ASN A 18 11.05 22.53 -2.53
C ASN A 18 11.92 21.45 -1.86
N ILE A 19 11.88 20.20 -2.32
CA ILE A 19 12.77 19.16 -1.79
C ILE A 19 14.10 19.22 -2.52
N ASP A 20 15.19 19.48 -1.77
CA ASP A 20 16.53 19.37 -2.33
C ASP A 20 16.93 17.88 -2.38
N PHE A 21 16.89 17.31 -3.57
CA PHE A 21 17.33 15.94 -3.80
C PHE A 21 18.81 15.82 -4.20
N THR A 22 19.58 16.90 -4.11
CA THR A 22 21.03 16.90 -4.38
C THR A 22 21.86 16.51 -3.15
N VAL A 23 21.24 16.43 -1.97
CA VAL A 23 21.85 15.87 -0.76
C VAL A 23 22.14 14.37 -0.91
N ASP A 24 23.37 13.98 -0.59
CA ASP A 24 23.82 12.58 -0.62
C ASP A 24 23.21 11.72 0.49
N ASN A 25 22.72 12.37 1.55
CA ASN A 25 22.12 11.72 2.70
C ASN A 25 20.59 11.66 2.56
N TYR A 26 20.06 10.45 2.36
CA TYR A 26 18.63 10.23 2.16
C TYR A 26 17.81 10.58 3.41
N LYS A 27 18.38 10.52 4.62
CA LYS A 27 17.68 10.94 5.85
C LYS A 27 17.33 12.42 5.78
N ASP A 28 18.23 13.24 5.23
CA ASP A 28 17.97 14.67 5.07
C ASP A 28 16.89 14.95 4.02
N VAL A 29 16.74 14.08 3.01
CA VAL A 29 15.65 14.15 2.02
C VAL A 29 14.32 13.75 2.66
N ILE A 30 14.30 12.68 3.46
CA ILE A 30 13.11 12.23 4.20
C ILE A 30 12.70 13.29 5.23
N ASP A 31 13.64 13.85 5.99
CA ASP A 31 13.36 14.88 6.99
C ASP A 31 12.84 16.18 6.34
N GLN A 32 13.40 16.57 5.19
CA GLN A 32 12.86 17.67 4.37
C GLN A 32 11.46 17.35 3.87
N TYR A 33 11.21 16.14 3.37
CA TYR A 33 9.89 15.71 2.94
C TYR A 33 8.89 15.74 4.10
N ILE A 34 9.20 15.12 5.25
CA ILE A 34 8.33 15.11 6.43
C ILE A 34 8.03 16.54 6.86
N LYS A 35 9.05 17.39 6.92
CA LYS A 35 8.88 18.78 7.31
C LYS A 35 7.96 19.52 6.33
N ILE A 36 8.19 19.39 5.03
CA ILE A 36 7.35 20.04 4.00
C ILE A 36 5.94 19.45 4.02
N PHE A 37 5.77 18.14 4.08
CA PHE A 37 4.48 17.46 4.17
C PHE A 37 3.71 17.94 5.39
N VAL A 38 4.32 17.95 6.58
CA VAL A 38 3.69 18.45 7.80
C VAL A 38 3.37 19.95 7.66
N ASP A 39 4.30 20.76 7.18
CA ASP A 39 4.08 22.20 7.00
C ASP A 39 3.04 22.53 5.94
N THR A 40 2.82 21.66 4.94
CA THR A 40 1.83 21.86 3.87
C THR A 40 0.49 21.30 4.30
N THR A 41 0.41 20.00 4.61
CA THR A 41 -0.82 19.28 4.98
C THR A 41 -1.48 19.82 6.26
N PHE A 42 -0.73 20.36 7.23
CA PHE A 42 -1.32 20.98 8.43
C PHE A 42 -1.49 22.51 8.33
N LYS A 43 -1.08 23.16 7.23
CA LYS A 43 -1.37 24.58 6.97
C LYS A 43 -2.38 24.81 5.86
N THR A 44 -2.57 23.84 4.97
CA THR A 44 -3.52 23.93 3.88
C THR A 44 -4.52 22.78 4.01
N ASP A 45 -5.80 23.12 4.04
CA ASP A 45 -6.90 22.18 3.77
C ASP A 45 -6.85 21.62 2.31
N ASP A 46 -5.76 21.86 1.58
CA ASP A 46 -5.59 21.60 0.16
C ASP A 46 -4.91 20.25 -0.07
N ILE A 47 -5.74 19.21 -0.13
CA ILE A 47 -5.48 18.05 -0.98
C ILE A 47 -5.39 18.58 -2.43
N TYR A 48 -4.31 18.29 -3.16
CA TYR A 48 -4.19 18.63 -4.58
C TYR A 48 -5.25 17.84 -5.39
N LEU A 49 -6.45 18.41 -5.45
CA LEU A 49 -7.56 18.01 -6.31
C LEU A 49 -7.21 18.38 -7.75
N ILE A 50 -6.65 17.43 -8.52
CA ILE A 50 -6.80 17.50 -9.98
C ILE A 50 -8.16 16.86 -10.31
N ALA A 51 -9.24 17.53 -9.90
CA ALA A 51 -10.57 17.23 -10.38
C ALA A 51 -10.72 17.91 -11.75
N TYR A 52 -10.69 17.13 -12.83
CA TYR A 52 -11.30 17.59 -14.08
C TYR A 52 -12.81 17.53 -13.87
N ASP A 53 -13.35 18.61 -13.32
CA ASP A 53 -14.76 18.73 -12.93
C ASP A 53 -15.61 18.94 -14.20
N ASN A 54 -15.78 17.88 -14.97
CA ASN A 54 -16.87 17.71 -15.93
C ASN A 54 -17.76 16.62 -15.36
N TYR A 55 -18.94 16.99 -14.87
CA TYR A 55 -19.93 16.15 -14.17
C TYR A 55 -20.36 14.83 -14.87
N ASP A 56 -19.80 14.50 -16.04
CA ASP A 56 -20.08 13.26 -16.78
C ASP A 56 -19.02 12.16 -16.56
N TYR A 57 -17.78 12.52 -16.19
CA TYR A 57 -16.68 11.58 -15.97
C TYR A 57 -15.58 12.22 -15.11
N TYR A 58 -14.93 11.42 -14.26
CA TYR A 58 -13.76 11.87 -13.52
C TYR A 58 -12.71 10.78 -13.38
N PHE A 59 -11.48 11.24 -13.16
CA PHE A 59 -10.33 10.43 -12.78
C PHE A 59 -9.66 11.13 -11.61
N PHE A 60 -9.55 10.45 -10.49
CA PHE A 60 -8.96 10.96 -9.26
C PHE A 60 -7.84 10.02 -8.83
N ASN A 61 -6.70 10.59 -8.43
CA ASN A 61 -5.62 9.81 -7.83
C ASN A 61 -5.08 10.57 -6.64
N ALA A 62 -4.69 9.82 -5.62
CA ALA A 62 -4.04 10.34 -4.45
C ALA A 62 -2.86 9.43 -4.06
N ASP A 63 -1.68 10.03 -3.92
CA ASP A 63 -0.53 9.40 -3.29
C ASP A 63 -0.43 9.83 -1.82
N SER A 64 -0.14 8.90 -0.93
CA SER A 64 0.11 9.19 0.48
C SER A 64 1.30 8.40 1.04
N LEU A 65 2.07 9.03 1.94
CA LEU A 65 2.92 8.29 2.87
C LEU A 65 2.05 7.85 4.03
N TYR A 66 1.77 6.56 4.10
CA TYR A 66 0.89 6.02 5.15
C TYR A 66 1.69 5.31 6.26
N PHE A 67 2.95 4.93 5.98
CA PHE A 67 3.84 4.33 6.96
C PHE A 67 5.24 4.91 6.82
N LEU A 68 5.86 5.35 7.91
CA LEU A 68 7.20 5.91 7.86
C LEU A 68 7.96 5.66 9.16
N ASN A 69 9.14 5.06 9.03
CA ASN A 69 10.13 4.99 10.10
C ASN A 69 11.56 5.07 9.51
N GLU A 70 12.58 4.89 10.34
CA GLU A 70 13.99 4.99 9.90
C GLU A 70 14.41 3.93 8.88
N GLU A 71 13.67 2.83 8.73
CA GLU A 71 14.02 1.69 7.87
C GLU A 71 13.05 1.46 6.71
N ILE A 72 11.80 1.93 6.81
CA ILE A 72 10.71 1.65 5.88
C ILE A 72 9.99 2.94 5.50
N ILE A 73 9.81 3.13 4.20
CA ILE A 73 8.88 4.10 3.62
C ILE A 73 7.73 3.31 2.99
N GLY A 74 6.52 3.45 3.52
CA GLY A 74 5.30 2.88 2.97
C GLY A 74 4.49 3.93 2.22
N LYS A 75 4.25 3.69 0.93
CA LYS A 75 3.37 4.47 0.07
C LYS A 75 2.03 3.75 -0.16
N ASN A 76 0.96 4.53 -0.14
CA ASN A 76 -0.34 4.12 -0.64
C ASN A 76 -0.70 5.00 -1.82
N PHE A 77 -1.12 4.38 -2.92
CA PHE A 77 -1.66 5.04 -4.09
C PHE A 77 -3.12 4.64 -4.24
N TYR A 78 -3.99 5.63 -4.22
CA TYR A 78 -5.42 5.49 -4.45
C TYR A 78 -5.74 6.00 -5.85
N THR A 79 -6.53 5.23 -6.60
CA THR A 79 -7.11 5.66 -7.86
C THR A 79 -8.61 5.45 -7.82
N GLU A 80 -9.35 6.38 -8.40
CA GLU A 80 -10.79 6.30 -8.54
C GLU A 80 -11.18 6.90 -9.88
N TYR A 81 -12.11 6.26 -10.57
CA TYR A 81 -12.61 6.78 -11.83
C TYR A 81 -14.07 6.46 -12.06
N TYR A 82 -14.74 7.39 -12.73
CA TYR A 82 -16.12 7.25 -13.19
C TYR A 82 -16.19 7.61 -14.66
N THR A 83 -16.75 6.70 -15.46
CA THR A 83 -16.84 6.86 -16.93
C THR A 83 -18.28 6.79 -17.42
N GLY A 84 -19.26 7.21 -16.61
CA GLY A 84 -20.68 7.24 -16.98
C GLY A 84 -21.44 5.92 -16.78
N GLY A 85 -20.97 5.04 -15.88
CA GLY A 85 -21.64 3.79 -15.50
C GLY A 85 -22.55 3.91 -14.27
N ASP A 86 -22.97 2.79 -13.69
CA ASP A 86 -23.82 2.77 -12.49
C ASP A 86 -23.07 3.26 -11.23
N HIS A 87 -21.76 3.07 -11.17
CA HIS A 87 -20.89 3.50 -10.06
C HIS A 87 -19.46 3.73 -10.54
N GLN A 88 -18.64 4.35 -9.69
CA GLN A 88 -17.20 4.49 -9.88
C GLN A 88 -16.46 3.17 -9.68
N ILE A 89 -15.20 3.08 -10.12
CA ILE A 89 -14.27 2.03 -9.71
C ILE A 89 -13.13 2.70 -8.96
N PHE A 90 -12.67 2.07 -7.88
CA PHE A 90 -11.52 2.55 -7.13
C PHE A 90 -10.63 1.39 -6.68
N SER A 91 -9.35 1.69 -6.47
CA SER A 91 -8.34 0.74 -6.02
C SER A 91 -7.33 1.42 -5.10
N TYR A 92 -6.82 0.64 -4.14
CA TYR A 92 -5.68 0.96 -3.32
C TYR A 92 -4.48 0.12 -3.74
N TYR A 93 -3.32 0.77 -3.76
CA TYR A 93 -2.04 0.17 -4.07
C TYR A 93 -1.03 0.44 -2.97
N TYR A 94 -0.46 -0.61 -2.38
CA TYR A 94 0.52 -0.49 -1.31
C TYR A 94 1.92 -0.86 -1.80
N THR A 95 2.91 -0.03 -1.50
CA THR A 95 4.31 -0.29 -1.83
C THR A 95 5.21 0.12 -0.68
N TYR A 96 6.24 -0.68 -0.42
CA TYR A 96 7.20 -0.43 0.65
C TYR A 96 8.60 -0.31 0.09
N PHE A 97 9.38 0.60 0.65
CA PHE A 97 10.77 0.80 0.28
C PHE A 97 11.64 0.65 1.52
N ASP A 98 12.79 -0.01 1.37
CA ASP A 98 13.88 0.12 2.32
C ASP A 98 14.45 1.54 2.24
N ALA A 99 14.35 2.29 3.33
CA ALA A 99 14.84 3.66 3.38
C ALA A 99 16.36 3.75 3.14
N ASN A 100 17.12 2.69 3.47
CA ASN A 100 18.58 2.66 3.35
C ASN A 100 19.09 2.23 1.98
N THR A 101 18.32 1.39 1.28
CA THR A 101 18.79 0.76 0.03
C THR A 101 17.94 1.13 -1.19
N GLY A 102 16.72 1.61 -0.98
CA GLY A 102 15.75 1.89 -2.04
C GLY A 102 15.11 0.64 -2.65
N ILE A 103 15.38 -0.55 -2.10
CA ILE A 103 14.77 -1.81 -2.55
C ILE A 103 13.26 -1.78 -2.27
N VAL A 104 12.48 -2.16 -3.27
CA VAL A 104 11.02 -2.27 -3.18
C VAL A 104 10.64 -3.62 -2.58
N TYR A 105 9.76 -3.59 -1.59
CA TYR A 105 9.16 -4.75 -0.96
C TYR A 105 7.66 -4.84 -1.24
N ASP A 106 7.24 -6.03 -1.69
CA ASP A 106 5.87 -6.41 -2.01
C ASP A 106 5.61 -7.84 -1.53
N TYR A 107 4.44 -8.39 -1.81
CA TYR A 107 4.10 -9.76 -1.41
C TYR A 107 5.08 -10.80 -1.97
N ASN A 108 5.59 -10.55 -3.18
CA ASN A 108 6.43 -11.48 -3.89
C ASN A 108 7.82 -11.64 -3.30
N ASN A 109 8.31 -10.65 -2.56
CA ASN A 109 9.67 -10.66 -1.99
C ASN A 109 9.73 -10.52 -0.46
N VAL A 110 8.61 -10.20 0.20
CA VAL A 110 8.50 -10.21 1.66
C VAL A 110 8.37 -11.62 2.22
N PHE A 111 7.75 -12.54 1.48
CA PHE A 111 7.51 -13.90 1.92
C PHE A 111 8.41 -14.90 1.20
N ARG A 112 8.99 -15.82 1.98
CA ARG A 112 9.76 -16.98 1.46
C ARG A 112 8.85 -18.15 1.11
N GLU A 113 7.71 -18.28 1.77
CA GLU A 113 6.71 -19.34 1.59
C GLU A 113 5.35 -18.73 1.19
N LYS A 114 5.32 -18.04 0.06
CA LYS A 114 4.16 -17.29 -0.45
C LYS A 114 2.89 -18.12 -0.57
N GLU A 115 3.00 -19.34 -1.08
CA GLU A 115 1.86 -20.24 -1.22
C GLU A 115 1.21 -20.59 0.13
N LYS A 116 2.01 -20.70 1.20
CA LYS A 116 1.48 -20.97 2.54
C LYS A 116 0.68 -19.79 3.09
N VAL A 117 1.17 -18.58 2.85
CA VAL A 117 0.49 -17.35 3.24
C VAL A 117 -0.79 -17.18 2.43
N LEU A 118 -0.75 -17.48 1.14
CA LEU A 118 -1.93 -17.44 0.26
C LEU A 118 -3.00 -18.45 0.73
N ASP A 119 -2.61 -19.68 1.05
CA ASP A 119 -3.50 -20.69 1.64
C ASP A 119 -4.16 -20.18 2.94
N MET A 120 -3.41 -19.46 3.78
CA MET A 120 -3.93 -18.89 5.02
C MET A 120 -4.94 -17.77 4.75
N ILE A 121 -4.64 -16.89 3.79
CA ILE A 121 -5.55 -15.83 3.34
C ILE A 121 -6.86 -16.44 2.83
N ILE A 122 -6.78 -17.42 1.93
CA ILE A 122 -7.95 -18.11 1.36
C ILE A 122 -8.78 -18.79 2.46
N LYS A 123 -8.15 -19.42 3.45
CA LYS A 123 -8.86 -20.00 4.60
C LYS A 123 -9.60 -18.94 5.42
N ARG A 124 -9.05 -17.73 5.55
CA ARG A 124 -9.68 -16.64 6.31
C ARG A 124 -10.84 -16.03 5.52
N LEU A 125 -10.68 -15.85 4.21
CA LEU A 125 -11.75 -15.43 3.30
C LEU A 125 -12.93 -16.42 3.29
N ASN A 126 -12.67 -17.72 3.22
CA ASN A 126 -13.73 -18.73 3.33
C ASN A 126 -14.50 -18.63 4.66
N LYS A 127 -13.81 -18.36 5.78
CA LYS A 127 -14.48 -18.16 7.07
C LYS A 127 -15.33 -16.89 7.10
N MET A 128 -14.84 -15.81 6.48
CA MET A 128 -15.60 -14.56 6.36
C MET A 128 -16.88 -14.79 5.53
N ASP A 129 -16.79 -15.58 4.46
CA ASP A 129 -17.94 -15.99 3.64
C ASP A 129 -18.93 -16.87 4.43
N GLU A 130 -18.44 -17.89 5.13
CA GLU A 130 -19.26 -18.75 6.01
C GLU A 130 -20.00 -17.94 7.09
N ASN A 131 -19.41 -16.83 7.54
CA ASN A 131 -19.99 -15.91 8.50
C ASN A 131 -20.93 -14.86 7.87
N ASN A 132 -21.09 -14.84 6.54
CA ASN A 132 -21.80 -13.83 5.75
C ASN A 132 -21.24 -12.40 5.92
N GLU A 133 -19.93 -12.28 6.13
CA GLU A 133 -19.23 -10.99 6.21
C GLU A 133 -18.93 -10.42 4.81
N ILE A 134 -18.73 -11.30 3.83
CA ILE A 134 -18.48 -10.99 2.41
C ILE A 134 -19.14 -12.05 1.52
N SER A 135 -19.26 -11.81 0.22
CA SER A 135 -19.56 -12.84 -0.78
C SER A 135 -18.27 -13.29 -1.48
N PHE A 136 -17.55 -14.26 -0.91
CA PHE A 136 -16.25 -14.67 -1.43
C PHE A 136 -16.36 -15.46 -2.75
N PHE A 137 -15.51 -15.12 -3.71
CA PHE A 137 -15.45 -15.74 -5.03
C PHE A 137 -14.09 -16.41 -5.27
N PRO A 138 -13.89 -17.66 -4.83
CA PRO A 138 -12.61 -18.36 -4.93
C PRO A 138 -12.04 -18.47 -6.35
N PHE A 139 -12.90 -18.50 -7.37
CA PHE A 139 -12.48 -18.62 -8.77
C PHE A 139 -11.75 -17.37 -9.30
N LEU A 140 -11.84 -16.23 -8.62
CA LEU A 140 -11.12 -15.02 -9.00
C LEU A 140 -9.61 -15.14 -8.68
N PHE A 141 -9.24 -15.94 -7.67
CA PHE A 141 -7.83 -16.23 -7.32
C PHE A 141 -7.12 -17.14 -8.33
N ASP A 142 -7.85 -18.00 -9.03
CA ASP A 142 -7.29 -19.03 -9.93
C ASP A 142 -6.68 -18.43 -11.23
N SER A 143 -6.72 -17.10 -11.37
CA SER A 143 -6.23 -16.36 -12.53
C SER A 143 -4.71 -16.17 -12.58
N ASN A 144 -3.95 -16.53 -11.53
CA ASN A 144 -2.52 -16.17 -11.34
C ASN A 144 -2.23 -14.65 -11.30
N ASP A 145 -3.23 -13.79 -11.49
CA ASP A 145 -3.05 -12.36 -11.66
C ASP A 145 -3.23 -11.58 -10.34
N ILE A 146 -3.84 -12.19 -9.32
CA ILE A 146 -4.07 -11.53 -8.02
C ILE A 146 -2.84 -11.76 -7.13
N VAL A 147 -2.01 -10.72 -7.03
CA VAL A 147 -0.95 -10.62 -6.03
C VAL A 147 -1.52 -9.90 -4.81
N PRO A 148 -1.63 -10.56 -3.63
CA PRO A 148 -2.13 -9.90 -2.43
C PRO A 148 -1.34 -8.63 -2.12
N GLN A 149 -2.05 -7.56 -1.84
CA GLN A 149 -1.45 -6.36 -1.30
C GLN A 149 -1.57 -6.37 0.21
N PHE A 150 -0.75 -5.58 0.90
CA PHE A 150 -0.87 -5.48 2.34
C PHE A 150 -0.56 -4.10 2.87
N GLU A 151 -1.23 -3.74 3.96
CA GLU A 151 -1.01 -2.57 4.81
C GLU A 151 -0.31 -3.02 6.11
N LEU A 152 0.69 -2.26 6.57
CA LEU A 152 1.31 -2.46 7.89
C LEU A 152 0.58 -1.64 8.96
N LYS A 153 0.07 -2.33 9.98
CA LYS A 153 -0.38 -1.75 11.25
C LYS A 153 0.61 -2.12 12.35
N PRO A 154 0.54 -1.55 13.58
CA PRO A 154 1.57 -1.75 14.60
C PRO A 154 2.01 -3.20 14.82
N ASP A 155 1.07 -4.14 14.96
CA ASP A 155 1.36 -5.57 15.23
C ASP A 155 0.60 -6.50 14.27
N THR A 156 0.11 -5.95 13.16
CA THR A 156 -0.78 -6.65 12.22
C THR A 156 -0.38 -6.29 10.80
N MET A 157 -0.31 -7.30 9.94
CA MET A 157 -0.29 -7.12 8.49
C MET A 157 -1.69 -7.38 7.98
N VAL A 158 -2.30 -6.40 7.33
CA VAL A 158 -3.64 -6.53 6.76
C VAL A 158 -3.48 -6.76 5.27
N PHE A 159 -3.87 -7.94 4.77
CA PHE A 159 -3.94 -8.13 3.33
C PHE A 159 -5.19 -7.43 2.80
N VAL A 160 -5.02 -6.62 1.77
CA VAL A 160 -6.06 -5.74 1.24
C VAL A 160 -6.40 -6.19 -0.17
N PHE A 161 -7.67 -6.44 -0.41
CA PHE A 161 -8.19 -6.80 -1.72
C PHE A 161 -9.16 -5.74 -2.23
N ASN A 162 -8.90 -5.23 -3.43
CA ASN A 162 -9.73 -4.23 -4.09
C ASN A 162 -11.11 -4.81 -4.48
N PRO A 163 -12.11 -3.95 -4.72
CA PRO A 163 -13.38 -4.39 -5.28
C PRO A 163 -13.17 -5.28 -6.51
N TYR A 164 -13.91 -6.40 -6.58
CA TYR A 164 -13.79 -7.43 -7.62
C TYR A 164 -12.52 -8.30 -7.62
N GLU A 165 -11.58 -8.15 -6.68
CA GLU A 165 -10.46 -9.09 -6.58
C GLU A 165 -10.91 -10.40 -5.93
N VAL A 166 -11.66 -10.34 -4.84
CA VAL A 166 -12.07 -11.53 -4.07
C VAL A 166 -13.56 -11.63 -3.80
N ALA A 167 -14.30 -10.53 -3.96
CA ALA A 167 -15.72 -10.45 -3.63
C ALA A 167 -16.43 -9.49 -4.59
N CYS A 168 -17.75 -9.34 -4.44
CA CYS A 168 -18.51 -8.42 -5.28
C CYS A 168 -18.21 -6.95 -4.92
N TYR A 169 -18.48 -6.01 -5.83
CA TYR A 169 -18.22 -4.58 -5.57
C TYR A 169 -18.97 -4.04 -4.34
N ALA A 170 -20.14 -4.58 -4.04
CA ALA A 170 -20.93 -4.15 -2.87
C ALA A 170 -20.24 -4.47 -1.54
N ASP A 171 -19.34 -5.46 -1.51
CA ASP A 171 -18.50 -5.76 -0.34
C ASP A 171 -17.33 -4.76 -0.20
N GLY A 172 -17.07 -3.95 -1.23
CA GLY A 172 -16.03 -2.93 -1.23
C GLY A 172 -14.62 -3.51 -1.17
N VAL A 173 -13.77 -2.90 -0.35
CA VAL A 173 -12.42 -3.40 -0.05
C VAL A 173 -12.51 -4.47 1.02
N VAL A 174 -11.88 -5.62 0.78
CA VAL A 174 -11.85 -6.73 1.74
C VAL A 174 -10.51 -6.75 2.46
N ASP A 175 -10.56 -6.47 3.76
CA ASP A 175 -9.41 -6.51 4.67
C ASP A 175 -9.29 -7.88 5.35
N VAL A 176 -8.13 -8.51 5.24
CA VAL A 176 -7.82 -9.81 5.85
C VAL A 176 -6.65 -9.64 6.83
N PRO A 177 -6.91 -9.32 8.11
CA PRO A 177 -5.87 -9.05 9.10
C PRO A 177 -5.19 -10.33 9.59
N PHE A 178 -3.87 -10.30 9.69
CA PHE A 178 -3.06 -11.31 10.38
C PHE A 178 -2.16 -10.64 11.42
N ALA A 179 -2.18 -11.15 12.64
CA ALA A 179 -1.15 -10.79 13.62
C ALA A 179 0.22 -11.22 13.08
N PHE A 180 1.26 -10.43 13.35
CA PHE A 180 2.61 -10.76 12.87
C PHE A 180 3.04 -12.18 13.26
N GLU A 181 2.71 -12.61 14.47
CA GLU A 181 2.99 -13.94 14.99
C GLU A 181 2.40 -15.08 14.15
N GLU A 182 1.28 -14.86 13.46
CA GLU A 182 0.65 -15.88 12.61
C GLU A 182 1.45 -16.14 11.32
N ILE A 183 2.16 -15.12 10.81
CA ILE A 183 2.75 -15.15 9.47
C ILE A 183 4.29 -15.03 9.45
N LYS A 184 4.92 -14.66 10.57
CA LYS A 184 6.36 -14.38 10.65
C LYS A 184 7.24 -15.55 10.20
N ASP A 185 6.79 -16.78 10.41
CA ASP A 185 7.53 -18.00 10.03
C ASP A 185 7.54 -18.23 8.52
N TYR A 186 6.73 -17.52 7.74
CA TYR A 186 6.71 -17.58 6.28
C TYR A 186 7.39 -16.37 5.63
N MET A 187 7.82 -15.39 6.44
CA MET A 187 8.44 -14.15 5.99
C MET A 187 9.95 -14.29 5.80
N ASN A 188 10.53 -13.47 4.93
CA ASN A 188 11.97 -13.30 4.82
C ASN A 188 12.48 -12.41 5.98
N ASN A 189 13.25 -12.99 6.89
CA ASN A 189 13.73 -12.33 8.10
C ASN A 189 14.78 -11.22 7.84
N SER A 190 15.33 -11.16 6.63
CA SER A 190 16.27 -10.11 6.24
C SER A 190 15.59 -8.78 5.90
N THR A 191 14.30 -8.82 5.59
CA THR A 191 13.51 -7.65 5.15
C THR A 191 13.37 -6.63 6.28
N PRO A 192 13.33 -5.32 5.96
CA PRO A 192 13.08 -4.29 6.96
C PRO A 192 11.70 -4.46 7.60
N ILE A 193 10.71 -4.94 6.83
CA ILE A 193 9.35 -5.22 7.32
C ILE A 193 9.35 -6.28 8.43
N TYR A 194 10.06 -7.40 8.26
CA TYR A 194 10.18 -8.41 9.32
C TYR A 194 10.86 -7.84 10.57
N LYS A 195 11.95 -7.09 10.38
CA LYS A 195 12.70 -6.48 11.49
C LYS A 195 11.86 -5.47 12.25
N TYR A 196 11.02 -4.70 11.57
CA TYR A 196 10.12 -3.73 12.19
C TYR A 196 9.19 -4.40 13.22
N PHE A 197 8.56 -5.51 12.84
CA PHE A 197 7.68 -6.23 13.76
C PHE A 197 8.43 -6.99 14.87
N ASN A 198 9.63 -7.51 14.58
CA ASN A 198 10.39 -8.32 15.52
C ASN A 198 11.25 -7.52 16.53
N LYS A 199 11.28 -6.19 16.41
CA LYS A 199 12.00 -5.29 17.34
C LYS A 199 11.18 -4.84 18.54
N LYS A 200 9.88 -5.16 18.56
CA LYS A 200 8.96 -4.88 19.66
C LYS A 200 8.90 -6.08 20.61
#